data_AF-A0A3C1SP10-F1
#
_entry.id   AF-A0A3C1SP10-F1
#
_cell.length_a   1.000
_cell.length_b   1.000
_cell.length_c   1.000
_cell.angle_alpha   90.00
_cell.angle_beta   90.00
_cell.angle_gamma   90.00
#
_symmetry.space_group_name_H-M   'P 1'
#
loop_
_entity.id
_entity.type
_entity.pdbx_description
1 polymer ?
#
loop_
_entity_poly.entity_id
_entity_poly.type
_entity_poly.pdbx_seq_one_letter_code
_entity_poly.pdbx_strand_id
1 'polypeptide(L)'
;DVAGEVKVYPLPHMPVIKDLVPDLTHFYAQYTSIKPWLQTETPPPARERLQSKEDRAKLDGLYECILCACCSTSCPSYWWNGERYLGPAILLQAYRWIVDSRDEFTGERLDDLEDPFRLYRCHTIMNCTKTCPKHLNPAKAIAEIKKLMVERR
;
A
#
# COMPACT_ATOMS: atom_id res chain seq x y z
N ASP A 1 -27.65 5.27 15.20
CA ASP A 1 -28.59 5.82 14.21
C ASP A 1 -28.21 7.25 13.83
N VAL A 2 -28.29 7.58 12.55
CA VAL A 2 -28.07 8.95 12.06
C VAL A 2 -29.44 9.58 11.85
N ALA A 3 -29.75 10.64 12.60
CA ALA A 3 -30.96 11.43 12.40
C ALA A 3 -30.71 12.49 11.32
N GLY A 4 -31.29 12.30 10.12
CA GLY A 4 -31.17 13.23 9.00
C GLY A 4 -30.80 12.56 7.67
N GLU A 5 -30.58 13.37 6.64
CA GLU A 5 -30.20 12.89 5.31
C GLU A 5 -28.76 12.33 5.30
N VAL A 6 -28.58 11.15 4.69
CA VAL A 6 -27.26 10.52 4.49
C VAL A 6 -26.82 10.79 3.05
N LYS A 7 -25.68 11.49 2.91
CA LYS A 7 -25.09 11.75 1.61
C LYS A 7 -24.17 10.60 1.19
N VAL A 8 -24.41 10.05 0.01
CA VAL A 8 -23.63 8.95 -0.57
C VAL A 8 -22.93 9.43 -1.83
N TYR A 9 -21.63 9.20 -1.92
CA TYR A 9 -20.78 9.63 -3.01
C TYR A 9 -19.88 8.47 -3.48
N PRO A 10 -19.40 8.49 -4.75
CA PRO A 10 -18.33 7.60 -5.18
C PRO A 10 -17.02 7.90 -4.41
N LEU A 11 -16.01 7.06 -4.60
CA LEU A 11 -14.69 7.29 -4.02
C LEU A 11 -14.13 8.66 -4.47
N PRO A 12 -13.64 9.50 -3.52
CA PRO A 12 -13.19 10.84 -3.86
C PRO A 12 -12.05 10.87 -4.88
N HIS A 13 -12.07 11.88 -5.75
CA HIS A 13 -11.02 12.18 -6.71
C HIS A 13 -10.66 11.03 -7.67
N MET A 14 -11.65 10.18 -7.98
CA MET A 14 -11.55 9.18 -9.03
C MET A 14 -12.47 9.58 -10.20
N PRO A 15 -12.09 9.31 -11.46
CA PRO A 15 -13.00 9.40 -12.58
C PRO A 15 -14.21 8.49 -12.33
N VAL A 16 -15.43 9.01 -12.53
CA VAL A 16 -16.66 8.23 -12.34
C VAL A 16 -17.08 7.65 -13.68
N ILE A 17 -17.19 6.33 -13.76
CA ILE A 17 -17.70 5.65 -14.96
C ILE A 17 -19.22 5.85 -15.02
N LYS A 18 -19.92 5.52 -13.92
CA LYS A 18 -21.37 5.66 -13.79
C LYS A 18 -21.79 5.61 -12.32
N ASP A 19 -22.73 6.45 -11.91
CA ASP A 19 -23.32 6.48 -10.57
C ASP A 19 -22.25 6.50 -9.45
N LEU A 20 -22.16 5.44 -8.65
CA LEU A 20 -21.20 5.27 -7.57
C LEU A 20 -19.97 4.42 -7.97
N VAL A 21 -19.80 4.11 -9.25
CA VAL A 21 -18.73 3.26 -9.78
C VAL A 21 -17.58 4.12 -10.30
N PRO A 22 -16.46 4.23 -9.55
CA PRO A 22 -15.25 4.89 -10.01
C PRO A 22 -14.42 3.99 -10.93
N ASP A 23 -13.59 4.60 -11.76
CA ASP A 23 -12.54 3.91 -12.50
C ASP A 23 -11.34 3.64 -11.57
N LEU A 24 -11.01 2.35 -11.39
CA LEU A 24 -9.88 1.89 -10.57
C LEU A 24 -8.72 1.34 -11.41
N THR A 25 -8.74 1.53 -12.73
CA THR A 25 -7.70 1.01 -13.65
C THR A 25 -6.31 1.47 -13.23
N HIS A 26 -6.14 2.77 -12.96
CA HIS A 26 -4.86 3.32 -12.51
C HIS A 26 -4.42 2.79 -11.15
N PHE A 27 -5.36 2.63 -10.21
CA PHE A 27 -5.09 2.06 -8.89
C PHE A 27 -4.52 0.63 -9.00
N TYR A 28 -5.12 -0.21 -9.86
CA TYR A 28 -4.63 -1.58 -10.08
C TYR A 28 -3.34 -1.63 -10.92
N ALA A 29 -3.14 -0.67 -11.83
CA ALA A 29 -1.86 -0.53 -12.53
C ALA A 29 -0.71 -0.22 -11.55
N GLN A 30 -0.94 0.70 -10.60
CA GLN A 30 0.01 0.97 -9.52
C GLN A 30 0.24 -0.24 -8.62
N TYR A 31 -0.80 -1.00 -8.28
CA TYR A 31 -0.66 -2.26 -7.53
C TYR A 31 0.20 -3.28 -8.29
N THR A 32 0.01 -3.40 -9.60
CA THR A 32 0.82 -4.31 -10.41
C THR A 32 2.28 -3.86 -10.46
N SER A 33 2.53 -2.54 -10.47
CA SER A 33 3.88 -1.96 -10.57
C SER A 33 4.80 -2.29 -9.40
N ILE A 34 4.26 -2.69 -8.23
CA ILE A 34 5.06 -3.09 -7.06
C ILE A 34 5.38 -4.58 -7.03
N LYS A 35 5.02 -5.33 -8.09
CA LYS A 35 5.26 -6.77 -8.26
C LYS A 35 4.79 -7.57 -7.03
N PRO A 36 3.47 -7.61 -6.74
CA PRO A 36 2.94 -8.10 -5.47
C PRO A 36 2.87 -9.63 -5.39
N TRP A 37 3.99 -10.31 -5.63
CA TRP A 37 4.17 -11.75 -5.49
C TRP A 37 5.55 -12.03 -4.87
N LEU A 38 5.74 -13.22 -4.31
CA LEU A 38 7.00 -13.63 -3.71
C LEU A 38 8.08 -13.76 -4.78
N GLN A 39 9.22 -13.09 -4.59
CA GLN A 39 10.38 -13.18 -5.48
C GLN A 39 11.56 -13.78 -4.74
N THR A 40 12.17 -14.83 -5.31
CA THR A 40 13.37 -15.49 -4.79
C THR A 40 14.26 -15.92 -5.94
N GLU A 41 15.56 -15.75 -5.80
CA GLU A 41 16.57 -16.38 -6.65
C GLU A 41 16.85 -17.82 -6.19
N THR A 42 16.71 -18.08 -4.89
CA THR A 42 16.87 -19.43 -4.33
C THR A 42 15.82 -20.38 -4.91
N PRO A 43 16.24 -21.54 -5.48
CA PRO A 43 15.33 -22.54 -6.00
C PRO A 43 14.32 -23.02 -4.95
N PRO A 44 13.09 -23.42 -5.34
CA PRO A 44 12.15 -24.02 -4.41
C PRO A 44 12.75 -25.22 -3.67
N PRO A 45 12.70 -25.25 -2.32
CA PRO A 45 13.15 -26.40 -1.57
C PRO A 45 12.23 -27.60 -1.79
N ALA A 46 12.66 -28.79 -1.36
CA ALA A 46 11.84 -30.00 -1.44
C ALA A 46 10.54 -29.95 -0.59
N ARG A 47 10.42 -28.96 0.29
CA ARG A 47 9.29 -28.70 1.18
C ARG A 47 8.94 -27.20 1.16
N GLU A 48 8.19 -26.71 2.14
CA GLU A 48 7.89 -25.29 2.29
C GLU A 48 9.14 -24.42 2.56
N ARG A 49 9.05 -23.14 2.20
CA ARG A 49 10.01 -22.13 2.70
C ARG A 49 9.72 -21.85 4.16
N LEU A 50 10.71 -22.09 5.02
CA LEU A 50 10.59 -21.88 6.46
C LEU A 50 10.51 -20.38 6.78
N GLN A 51 9.69 -20.03 7.76
CA GLN A 51 9.55 -18.68 8.29
C GLN A 51 9.32 -18.77 9.80
N SER A 52 10.07 -17.98 10.58
CA SER A 52 9.90 -17.90 12.03
C SER A 52 8.54 -17.28 12.39
N LYS A 53 8.05 -17.52 13.61
CA LYS A 53 6.80 -16.90 14.08
C LYS A 53 6.96 -15.37 14.16
N GLU A 54 8.14 -14.94 14.57
CA GLU A 54 8.55 -13.54 14.71
C GLU A 54 8.55 -12.84 13.35
N ASP A 55 9.09 -13.47 12.31
CA ASP A 55 9.06 -12.92 10.95
C ASP A 55 7.65 -12.90 10.37
N ARG A 56 6.88 -13.98 10.57
CA ARG A 56 5.49 -14.02 10.11
C ARG A 56 4.64 -12.93 10.75
N ALA A 57 4.85 -12.64 12.04
CA ALA A 57 4.13 -11.59 12.77
C ALA A 57 4.38 -10.18 12.21
N LYS A 58 5.52 -9.95 11.53
CA LYS A 58 5.79 -8.66 10.84
C LYS A 58 4.78 -8.37 9.71
N LEU A 59 4.11 -9.41 9.20
CA LEU A 59 3.12 -9.28 8.13
C LEU A 59 1.71 -8.93 8.66
N ASP A 60 1.47 -9.09 9.96
CA ASP A 60 0.16 -8.79 10.56
C ASP A 60 -0.13 -7.28 10.47
N GLY A 61 -1.36 -6.96 10.06
CA GLY A 61 -1.77 -5.60 9.72
C GLY A 61 -1.40 -5.16 8.29
N LEU A 62 -0.77 -6.04 7.49
CA LEU A 62 -0.39 -5.77 6.10
C LEU A 62 -1.18 -6.63 5.10
N TYR A 63 -1.23 -7.95 5.29
CA TYR A 63 -1.89 -8.86 4.33
C TYR A 63 -3.43 -8.80 4.39
N GLU A 64 -3.99 -8.26 5.46
CA GLU A 64 -5.43 -8.10 5.69
C GLU A 64 -6.05 -6.97 4.85
N CYS A 65 -5.23 -6.24 4.09
CA CYS A 65 -5.70 -5.22 3.16
C CYS A 65 -6.59 -5.84 2.07
N ILE A 66 -7.80 -5.30 1.92
CA ILE A 66 -8.81 -5.78 0.96
C ILE A 66 -8.82 -4.98 -0.35
N LEU A 67 -7.80 -4.15 -0.62
CA LEU A 67 -7.66 -3.33 -1.83
C LEU A 67 -8.90 -2.45 -2.16
N CYS A 68 -9.64 -1.99 -1.13
CA CYS A 68 -10.85 -1.17 -1.31
C CYS A 68 -10.60 0.30 -1.75
N ALA A 69 -9.34 0.72 -1.89
CA ALA A 69 -8.91 2.09 -2.20
C ALA A 69 -9.34 3.21 -1.23
N CYS A 70 -10.14 2.96 -0.19
CA CYS A 70 -10.60 3.98 0.77
C CYS A 70 -9.47 4.84 1.36
N CYS A 71 -8.35 4.21 1.73
CA CYS A 71 -7.22 4.93 2.28
C CYS A 71 -6.56 5.85 1.23
N SER A 72 -6.44 5.40 -0.02
CA SER A 72 -5.86 6.20 -1.11
C SER A 72 -6.76 7.36 -1.49
N THR A 73 -8.07 7.13 -1.60
CA THR A 73 -9.05 8.15 -1.98
C THR A 73 -9.39 9.09 -0.83
N SER A 74 -8.94 8.81 0.39
CA SER A 74 -8.97 9.77 1.51
C SER A 74 -7.73 10.68 1.59
N CYS A 75 -6.68 10.39 0.81
CA CYS A 75 -5.39 11.05 0.92
C CYS A 75 -5.29 12.25 -0.02
N PRO A 76 -5.20 13.49 0.49
CA PRO A 76 -5.11 14.68 -0.35
C PRO A 76 -3.88 14.67 -1.28
N SER A 77 -2.77 14.10 -0.85
CA SER A 77 -1.59 13.98 -1.71
C SER A 77 -1.84 13.07 -2.92
N TYR A 78 -2.64 12.01 -2.75
CA TYR A 78 -3.04 11.13 -3.84
C TYR A 78 -4.05 11.78 -4.78
N TRP A 79 -4.88 12.70 -4.29
CA TRP A 79 -5.73 13.52 -5.16
C TRP A 79 -4.87 14.33 -6.13
N TRP A 80 -3.90 15.07 -5.60
CA TRP A 80 -3.10 15.99 -6.40
C TRP A 80 -2.00 15.33 -7.23
N ASN A 81 -1.49 14.16 -6.80
CA ASN A 81 -0.33 13.52 -7.41
C ASN A 81 -0.56 12.04 -7.75
N GLY A 82 -1.82 11.59 -7.84
CA GLY A 82 -2.17 10.18 -7.97
C GLY A 82 -1.54 9.47 -9.17
N GLU A 83 -1.23 10.19 -10.25
CA GLU A 83 -0.52 9.64 -11.41
C GLU A 83 0.86 9.08 -11.06
N ARG A 84 1.58 9.71 -10.13
CA ARG A 84 2.98 9.37 -9.78
C ARG A 84 3.15 8.86 -8.35
N TYR A 85 2.41 9.42 -7.40
CA TYR A 85 2.42 8.96 -6.02
C TYR A 85 1.60 7.67 -5.92
N LEU A 86 2.21 6.60 -5.41
CA LEU A 86 1.59 5.28 -5.34
C LEU A 86 0.41 5.22 -4.37
N GLY A 87 0.39 6.11 -3.37
CA GLY A 87 -0.67 6.16 -2.39
C GLY A 87 -0.56 5.09 -1.28
N PRO A 88 -1.35 5.27 -0.22
CA PRO A 88 -1.21 4.48 1.00
C PRO A 88 -1.55 2.99 0.85
N ALA A 89 -2.53 2.62 0.02
CA ALA A 89 -2.86 1.20 -0.19
C ALA A 89 -1.68 0.45 -0.83
N ILE A 90 -1.12 1.04 -1.88
CA ILE A 90 -0.04 0.44 -2.67
C ILE A 90 1.25 0.42 -1.86
N LEU A 91 1.57 1.49 -1.13
CA LEU A 91 2.74 1.51 -0.26
C LEU A 91 2.63 0.55 0.93
N LEU A 92 1.45 0.34 1.51
CA LEU A 92 1.24 -0.72 2.51
C LEU A 92 1.51 -2.10 1.90
N GLN A 93 1.04 -2.35 0.68
CA GLN A 93 1.28 -3.62 -0.02
C GLN A 93 2.74 -3.78 -0.47
N ALA A 94 3.44 -2.70 -0.83
CA ALA A 94 4.87 -2.75 -1.10
C ALA A 94 5.63 -3.14 0.17
N TYR A 95 5.30 -2.51 1.31
CA TYR A 95 5.90 -2.83 2.60
C TYR A 95 5.70 -4.31 2.97
N ARG A 96 4.49 -4.86 2.73
CA ARG A 96 4.18 -6.29 2.95
C ARG A 96 5.18 -7.23 2.28
N TRP A 97 5.71 -6.87 1.12
CA TRP A 97 6.71 -7.70 0.42
C TRP A 97 8.13 -7.38 0.86
N ILE A 98 8.44 -6.10 1.09
CA ILE A 98 9.75 -5.62 1.59
C ILE A 98 10.14 -6.29 2.92
N VAL A 99 9.17 -6.59 3.80
CA VAL A 99 9.44 -7.19 5.12
C VAL A 99 9.16 -8.69 5.23
N ASP A 100 8.72 -9.36 4.15
CA ASP A 100 8.55 -10.81 4.16
C ASP A 100 9.92 -11.48 4.10
N SER A 101 10.33 -12.18 5.16
CA SER A 101 11.65 -12.81 5.24
C SER A 101 11.92 -13.88 4.17
N ARG A 102 10.89 -14.28 3.43
CA ARG A 102 10.99 -15.23 2.32
C ARG A 102 11.24 -14.55 0.97
N ASP A 103 11.07 -13.24 0.87
CA ASP A 103 11.30 -12.45 -0.35
C ASP A 103 12.76 -11.98 -0.37
N GLU A 104 13.47 -12.27 -1.46
CA GLU A 104 14.90 -11.97 -1.59
C GLU A 104 15.16 -10.68 -2.37
N PHE A 105 14.10 -9.96 -2.79
CA PHE A 105 14.17 -8.79 -3.67
C PHE A 105 13.92 -7.47 -2.93
N THR A 106 14.22 -7.42 -1.62
CA THR A 106 14.03 -6.23 -0.81
C THR A 106 14.78 -5.02 -1.36
N GLY A 107 16.01 -5.21 -1.86
CA GLY A 107 16.82 -4.14 -2.46
C GLY A 107 16.16 -3.52 -3.68
N GLU A 108 15.77 -4.35 -4.65
CA GLU A 108 15.13 -3.96 -5.90
C GLU A 108 13.77 -3.31 -5.66
N ARG A 109 13.00 -3.81 -4.68
CA ARG A 109 11.71 -3.20 -4.28
C ARG A 109 11.92 -1.81 -3.68
N LEU A 110 12.98 -1.60 -2.91
CA LEU A 110 13.33 -0.27 -2.39
C LEU A 110 13.83 0.64 -3.51
N ASP A 111 14.67 0.14 -4.44
CA ASP A 111 15.12 0.89 -5.61
C ASP A 111 13.93 1.37 -6.48
N ASP A 112 12.96 0.49 -6.73
CA ASP A 112 11.72 0.81 -7.46
C ASP A 112 10.89 1.91 -6.76
N LEU A 113 11.11 2.15 -5.45
CA LEU A 113 10.43 3.19 -4.66
C LEU A 113 11.27 4.46 -4.45
N GLU A 114 12.56 4.44 -4.77
CA GLU A 114 13.48 5.59 -4.65
C GLU A 114 13.26 6.61 -5.79
N ASP A 115 12.03 7.09 -5.92
CA ASP A 115 11.62 8.18 -6.80
C ASP A 115 10.99 9.32 -5.98
N PRO A 116 11.27 10.60 -6.29
CA PRO A 116 10.74 11.74 -5.52
C PRO A 116 9.22 11.81 -5.41
N PHE A 117 8.48 11.11 -6.27
CA PHE A 117 7.02 11.10 -6.29
C PHE A 117 6.42 9.80 -5.75
N ARG A 118 7.01 8.62 -6.04
CA ARG A 118 6.42 7.32 -5.68
C ARG A 118 6.20 7.14 -4.17
N LEU A 119 7.18 7.51 -3.36
CA LEU A 119 7.14 7.37 -1.90
C LEU A 119 7.02 8.72 -1.16
N TYR A 120 7.80 9.71 -1.59
CA TYR A 120 8.06 10.91 -0.78
C TYR A 120 6.94 11.95 -0.78
N ARG A 121 5.87 11.76 -1.56
CA ARG A 121 4.66 12.61 -1.53
C ARG A 121 3.74 12.28 -0.35
N CYS A 122 4.06 11.31 0.49
CA CYS A 122 3.38 11.15 1.77
C CYS A 122 3.79 12.27 2.74
N HIS A 123 2.88 13.20 2.99
CA HIS A 123 3.02 14.33 3.94
C HIS A 123 2.44 14.04 5.32
N THR A 124 2.34 12.77 5.73
CA THR A 124 1.98 12.41 7.12
C THR A 124 0.59 12.97 7.53
N ILE A 125 -0.36 13.03 6.59
CA ILE A 125 -1.71 13.60 6.79
C ILE A 125 -2.61 12.68 7.65
N MET A 126 -2.30 11.38 7.74
CA MET A 126 -2.97 10.38 8.58
C MET A 126 -4.42 9.99 8.21
N ASN A 127 -5.05 10.63 7.22
CA ASN A 127 -6.39 10.23 6.74
C ASN A 127 -6.48 8.73 6.39
N CYS A 128 -5.42 8.19 5.78
CA CYS A 128 -5.36 6.79 5.35
C CYS A 128 -5.55 5.79 6.48
N THR A 129 -4.92 6.01 7.64
CA THR A 129 -5.08 5.17 8.84
C THR A 129 -6.43 5.39 9.49
N LYS A 130 -6.88 6.65 9.60
CA LYS A 130 -8.18 7.00 10.20
C LYS A 130 -9.36 6.36 9.47
N THR A 131 -9.32 6.31 8.14
CA THR A 131 -10.44 5.84 7.32
C THR A 131 -10.44 4.33 7.05
N CYS A 132 -9.35 3.62 7.36
CA CYS A 132 -9.22 2.22 6.94
C CYS A 132 -10.32 1.37 7.60
N PRO A 133 -11.23 0.74 6.82
CA PRO A 133 -12.33 -0.03 7.39
C PRO A 133 -11.88 -1.33 8.04
N LYS A 134 -10.62 -1.72 7.81
CA LYS A 134 -9.96 -2.89 8.41
C LYS A 134 -9.06 -2.52 9.59
N HIS A 135 -9.05 -1.24 10.00
CA HIS A 135 -8.22 -0.72 11.09
C HIS A 135 -6.72 -0.95 10.92
N LEU A 136 -6.26 -1.02 9.66
CA LEU A 136 -4.84 -1.14 9.33
C LEU A 136 -4.15 0.22 9.44
N ASN A 137 -2.83 0.21 9.45
CA ASN A 137 -2.02 1.44 9.57
C ASN A 137 -1.11 1.69 8.37
N PRO A 138 -1.66 2.12 7.20
CA PRO A 138 -0.86 2.48 6.04
C PRO A 138 0.17 3.57 6.32
N ALA A 139 -0.15 4.55 7.18
CA ALA A 139 0.78 5.61 7.51
C ALA A 139 2.05 5.07 8.20
N LYS A 140 1.91 4.11 9.11
CA LYS A 140 3.04 3.42 9.73
C LYS A 140 3.85 2.65 8.70
N ALA A 141 3.21 1.87 7.83
CA ALA A 141 3.91 1.13 6.77
C ALA A 141 4.75 2.05 5.86
N ILE A 142 4.20 3.21 5.46
CA ILE A 142 4.93 4.21 4.67
C ILE A 142 6.13 4.78 5.46
N ALA A 143 5.96 5.02 6.76
CA ALA A 143 7.04 5.51 7.61
C ALA A 143 8.17 4.47 7.75
N GLU A 144 7.84 3.19 7.88
CA GLU A 144 8.84 2.10 7.92
C GLU A 144 9.58 1.97 6.59
N ILE A 145 8.92 2.10 5.43
CA ILE A 145 9.62 2.16 4.14
C ILE A 145 10.61 3.34 4.13
N LYS A 146 10.17 4.54 4.53
CA LYS A 146 11.05 5.71 4.58
C LYS A 146 12.25 5.52 5.52
N LYS A 147 12.05 4.81 6.64
CA LYS A 147 13.13 4.45 7.57
C LYS A 147 14.14 3.52 6.89
N LEU A 148 13.69 2.44 6.25
CA LEU A 148 14.55 1.51 5.51
C LEU A 148 15.34 2.22 4.40
N MET A 149 14.74 3.20 3.71
CA MET A 149 15.45 4.04 2.71
C MET A 149 16.61 4.84 3.31
N VAL A 150 16.47 5.30 4.55
CA VAL A 150 17.53 6.05 5.24
C VAL A 150 18.60 5.10 5.77
N GLU A 151 18.21 3.96 6.34
CA GLU A 151 19.15 2.96 6.90
C GLU A 151 20.04 2.29 5.84
N ARG A 152 19.60 2.28 4.57
CA ARG A 152 20.37 1.75 3.44
C ARG A 152 21.49 2.69 2.97
N ARG A 153 21.43 3.99 3.31
CA ARG A 153 22.43 4.99 2.94
C ARG A 153 23.60 5.02 3.91
#